data_AF-A0A1V5QIR0-F1
#
_entry.id   AF-A0A1V5QIR0-F1
#
_cell.length_a   1.000
_cell.length_b   1.000
_cell.length_c   1.000
_cell.angle_alpha   90.00
_cell.angle_beta   90.00
_cell.angle_gamma   90.00
#
_symmetry.space_group_name_H-M   'P 1'
#
loop_
_entity.id
_entity.type
_entity.pdbx_description
1 polymer ?
#
loop_
_entity_poly.entity_id
_entity_poly.type
_entity_poly.pdbx_seq_one_letter_code
_entity_poly.pdbx_strand_id
1 'polypeptide(L)'
;MLAAGPHPFKIGAKGTLELALEPALAATMFTTKAERVSFWTGKRKDAVLLPANTFSFCFLGTTLVTYHNPLRKNTFGHRRVRPVAWRITDAKGNVSTVKGPALRGALAHAVRNRQVRRIDVELG
;
A
#
# COMPACT_ATOMS: atom_id res chain seq x y z
N MET A 1 -8.01 -2.19 10.36
CA MET A 1 -7.48 -3.37 9.64
C MET A 1 -5.96 -3.41 9.82
N LEU A 2 -5.33 -4.57 10.02
CA LEU A 2 -3.89 -4.67 10.35
C LEU A 2 -2.97 -4.01 9.31
N ALA A 3 -3.24 -4.22 8.02
CA ALA A 3 -2.39 -3.75 6.93
C ALA A 3 -2.64 -2.29 6.52
N ALA A 4 -3.88 -1.79 6.63
CA ALA A 4 -4.21 -0.42 6.22
C ALA A 4 -4.22 0.59 7.39
N GLY A 5 -4.24 0.09 8.63
CA GLY A 5 -4.50 0.90 9.82
C GLY A 5 -5.99 1.05 10.14
N PRO A 6 -6.33 1.77 11.22
CA PRO A 6 -7.71 1.99 11.64
C PRO A 6 -8.45 3.04 10.80
N HIS A 7 -7.76 4.10 10.37
CA HIS A 7 -8.35 5.24 9.65
C HIS A 7 -7.52 5.62 8.42
N PRO A 8 -7.49 4.78 7.36
CA PRO A 8 -6.64 5.01 6.20
C PRO A 8 -6.99 6.31 5.46
N PHE A 9 -8.26 6.74 5.51
CA PHE A 9 -8.70 8.01 4.92
C PHE A 9 -9.04 9.03 6.01
N LYS A 10 -8.52 10.24 5.85
CA LYS A 10 -8.78 11.38 6.75
C LYS A 10 -8.86 12.70 5.97
N ILE A 11 -9.46 13.71 6.58
CA ILE A 11 -9.40 15.07 6.06
C ILE A 11 -8.18 15.76 6.68
N GLY A 12 -7.24 16.17 5.84
CA GLY A 12 -6.04 16.88 6.26
C GLY A 12 -6.33 18.34 6.64
N ALA A 13 -5.33 19.03 7.19
CA ALA A 13 -5.46 20.40 7.70
C ALA A 13 -5.97 21.45 6.68
N LYS A 14 -5.82 21.16 5.38
CA LYS A 14 -6.29 22.03 4.28
C LYS A 14 -7.68 21.63 3.74
N GLY A 15 -8.42 20.79 4.45
CA GLY A 15 -9.70 20.24 3.98
C GLY A 15 -9.56 19.19 2.86
N THR A 16 -8.34 18.79 2.50
CA THR A 16 -8.10 17.82 1.43
C THR A 16 -8.14 16.39 1.93
N LEU A 17 -8.75 15.48 1.17
CA LEU A 17 -8.70 14.05 1.46
C LEU A 17 -7.23 13.56 1.44
N GLU A 18 -6.84 12.86 2.49
CA GLU A 18 -5.56 12.18 2.59
C GLU A 18 -5.78 10.68 2.74
N LEU A 19 -4.93 9.89 2.07
CA LEU A 19 -4.75 8.48 2.31
C LEU A 19 -3.42 8.27 3.02
N ALA A 20 -3.48 7.88 4.29
CA ALA A 20 -2.32 7.57 5.12
C ALA A 20 -2.48 6.14 5.64
N LEU A 21 -1.67 5.22 5.11
CA LEU A 21 -1.69 3.85 5.58
C LEU A 21 -0.84 3.70 6.84
N GLU A 22 -1.40 3.07 7.87
CA GLU A 22 -0.74 2.86 9.17
C GLU A 22 -0.68 1.37 9.49
N PRO A 23 0.18 0.60 8.78
CA PRO A 23 0.30 -0.84 9.01
C PRO A 23 0.82 -1.15 10.43
N ALA A 24 0.32 -2.24 11.01
CA ALA A 24 0.80 -2.84 12.25
C ALA A 24 1.29 -4.28 12.00
N LEU A 25 2.12 -4.43 10.97
CA LEU A 25 2.72 -5.68 10.49
C LEU A 25 4.05 -5.97 11.21
N ALA A 26 4.20 -7.21 11.65
CA ALA A 26 5.47 -7.74 12.16
C ALA A 26 6.43 -8.06 11.01
N ALA A 27 7.74 -8.02 11.29
CA ALA A 27 8.81 -8.37 10.37
C ALA A 27 8.62 -9.76 9.72
N THR A 28 8.07 -10.71 10.47
CA THR A 28 7.80 -12.09 10.03
C THR A 28 6.68 -12.21 9.00
N MET A 29 5.86 -11.17 8.81
CA MET A 29 4.79 -11.17 7.80
C MET A 29 5.30 -10.83 6.40
N PHE A 30 6.51 -10.28 6.27
CA PHE A 30 7.09 -9.97 4.98
C PHE A 30 7.72 -11.21 4.35
N THR A 31 7.60 -11.34 3.02
CA THR A 31 8.23 -12.41 2.25
C THR A 31 9.74 -12.45 2.50
N THR A 32 10.35 -13.63 2.47
CA THR A 32 11.81 -13.78 2.63
C THR A 32 12.54 -13.96 1.30
N LYS A 33 11.81 -14.38 0.26
CA LYS A 33 12.30 -14.58 -1.10
C LYS A 33 11.21 -14.16 -2.09
N ALA A 34 11.59 -14.00 -3.35
CA ALA A 34 10.60 -13.75 -4.39
C ALA A 34 9.67 -14.98 -4.52
N GLU A 35 8.37 -14.74 -4.57
CA GLU A 35 7.37 -15.80 -4.71
C GLU A 35 6.18 -15.34 -5.54
N ARG A 36 5.60 -16.27 -6.29
CA ARG A 36 4.40 -16.00 -7.08
C ARG A 36 3.18 -16.34 -6.24
N VAL A 37 2.37 -15.33 -5.94
CA VAL A 37 1.13 -15.49 -5.16
C VAL A 37 -0.08 -15.27 -6.06
N SER A 38 -1.13 -16.06 -5.83
CA SER A 38 -2.44 -15.80 -6.41
C SER A 38 -3.30 -15.02 -5.42
N PHE A 39 -4.05 -14.04 -5.92
CA PHE A 39 -4.98 -13.26 -5.12
C PHE A 39 -6.24 -12.95 -5.92
N TRP A 40 -7.29 -12.58 -5.20
CA TRP A 40 -8.57 -12.20 -5.80
C TRP A 40 -8.68 -10.68 -5.90
N THR A 41 -8.98 -10.20 -7.10
CA THR A 41 -9.31 -8.81 -7.41
C THR A 41 -10.77 -8.76 -7.86
N GLY A 42 -11.67 -8.43 -6.94
CA GLY A 42 -13.11 -8.61 -7.18
C GLY A 42 -13.46 -10.06 -7.53
N LYS A 43 -13.88 -10.31 -8.78
CA LYS A 43 -14.25 -11.66 -9.29
C LYS A 43 -13.13 -12.35 -10.09
N ARG A 44 -11.97 -11.71 -10.24
CA ARG A 44 -10.86 -12.25 -11.03
C ARG A 44 -9.78 -12.81 -10.12
N LYS A 45 -9.22 -13.96 -10.49
CA LYS A 45 -8.03 -14.52 -9.86
C LYS A 45 -6.82 -14.03 -10.65
N ASP A 46 -5.98 -13.24 -10.00
CA ASP A 46 -4.74 -12.72 -10.58
C ASP A 46 -3.53 -13.42 -9.92
N ALA A 47 -2.39 -13.39 -10.60
CA ALA A 47 -1.12 -13.86 -10.06
C ALA A 47 -0.07 -12.76 -10.19
N VAL A 48 0.69 -12.52 -9.13
CA VAL A 48 1.78 -11.53 -9.10
C VAL A 48 3.04 -12.16 -8.52
N LEU A 49 4.19 -11.82 -9.10
CA LEU A 49 5.48 -12.09 -8.49
C LEU A 49 5.74 -11.02 -7.43
N LEU A 50 5.75 -11.42 -6.16
CA LEU A 50 6.15 -10.56 -5.06
C LEU A 50 7.66 -10.69 -4.86
N PRO A 51 8.42 -9.58 -4.83
CA PRO A 51 9.81 -9.60 -4.42
C PRO A 51 9.98 -10.06 -2.97
N ALA A 52 11.22 -10.38 -2.60
CA ALA A 52 11.59 -10.56 -1.19
C ALA A 52 11.32 -9.29 -0.38
N ASN A 53 11.10 -9.45 0.92
CA ASN A 53 10.86 -8.38 1.89
C ASN A 53 9.65 -7.51 1.57
N THR A 54 8.58 -8.13 1.04
CA THR A 54 7.32 -7.44 0.74
C THR A 54 6.13 -8.02 1.48
N PHE A 55 5.07 -7.23 1.63
CA PHE A 55 3.77 -7.70 2.12
C PHE A 55 2.68 -7.13 1.22
N SER A 56 1.75 -7.96 0.75
CA SER A 56 0.68 -7.51 -0.15
C SER A 56 -0.71 -7.86 0.38
N PHE A 57 -1.66 -6.97 0.11
CA PHE A 57 -3.07 -7.17 0.44
C PHE A 57 -3.98 -6.47 -0.56
N CYS A 58 -5.23 -6.90 -0.61
CA CYS A 58 -6.25 -6.24 -1.42
C CYS A 58 -6.93 -5.14 -0.61
N PHE A 59 -6.82 -3.89 -1.06
CA PHE A 59 -7.45 -2.72 -0.48
C PHE A 59 -8.68 -2.32 -1.28
N LEU A 60 -9.78 -2.00 -0.58
CA LEU A 60 -11.08 -1.66 -1.19
C LEU A 60 -11.59 -2.70 -2.21
N GLY A 61 -11.16 -3.96 -2.06
CA GLY A 61 -11.60 -5.12 -2.86
C GLY A 61 -11.00 -5.23 -4.27
N THR A 62 -10.35 -4.18 -4.79
CA THR A 62 -9.86 -4.15 -6.18
C THR A 62 -8.45 -3.59 -6.35
N THR A 63 -7.86 -2.98 -5.32
CA THR A 63 -6.54 -2.35 -5.42
C THR A 63 -5.51 -3.21 -4.71
N LEU A 64 -4.57 -3.80 -5.44
CA LEU A 64 -3.44 -4.51 -4.84
C LEU A 64 -2.48 -3.48 -4.22
N VAL A 65 -2.30 -3.55 -2.91
CA VAL A 65 -1.30 -2.74 -2.20
C VAL A 65 -0.14 -3.64 -1.80
N THR A 66 1.08 -3.23 -2.13
CA THR A 66 2.32 -3.93 -1.78
C THR A 66 3.23 -3.00 -0.98
N TYR A 67 3.51 -3.35 0.27
CA TYR A 67 4.57 -2.73 1.05
C TYR A 67 5.91 -3.35 0.70
N HIS A 68 6.91 -2.51 0.44
CA HIS A 68 8.31 -2.86 0.26
C HIS A 68 9.06 -2.45 1.53
N ASN A 69 9.71 -3.40 2.18
CA ASN A 69 10.41 -3.19 3.44
C ASN A 69 11.80 -3.80 3.37
N PRO A 70 12.77 -3.16 2.68
CA PRO A 70 14.09 -3.76 2.45
C PRO A 70 14.82 -4.20 3.73
N LEU A 71 14.55 -3.51 4.85
CA LEU A 71 15.14 -3.82 6.16
C LEU A 71 14.35 -4.86 6.96
N ARG A 72 13.19 -5.31 6.45
CA ARG A 72 12.27 -6.25 7.09
C ARG A 72 12.01 -5.92 8.57
N LYS A 73 11.79 -4.64 8.87
CA LYS A 73 11.51 -4.17 10.23
C LYS A 73 10.02 -4.21 10.55
N ASN A 74 9.68 -4.22 11.84
CA ASN A 74 8.30 -4.03 12.28
C ASN A 74 7.78 -2.65 11.82
N THR A 75 6.48 -2.57 11.51
CA THR A 75 5.79 -1.30 11.20
C THR A 75 5.12 -0.66 12.43
N PHE A 76 5.33 -1.26 13.61
CA PHE A 76 4.87 -0.78 14.91
C PHE A 76 6.01 -0.70 15.93
N GLY A 77 5.78 0.00 17.05
CA GLY A 77 6.76 0.19 18.12
C GLY A 77 7.75 1.33 17.86
N HIS A 78 8.75 1.46 18.74
CA HIS A 78 9.66 2.62 18.79
C HIS A 78 10.52 2.77 17.52
N ARG A 79 11.05 1.67 16.97
CA ARG A 79 11.94 1.65 15.78
C ARG A 79 11.24 1.23 14.49
N ARG A 80 9.95 1.55 14.39
CA ARG A 80 9.11 1.13 13.26
C ARG A 80 9.48 1.83 11.96
N VAL A 81 9.32 1.13 10.85
CA VAL A 81 9.30 1.74 9.51
C VAL A 81 7.89 2.22 9.16
N ARG A 82 7.80 3.26 8.34
CA ARG A 82 6.53 3.88 7.91
C ARG A 82 6.55 4.13 6.40
N PRO A 83 5.38 4.33 5.76
CA PRO A 83 5.36 4.78 4.36
C PRO A 83 6.20 6.04 4.16
N VAL A 84 7.11 6.00 3.17
CA VAL A 84 7.97 7.13 2.79
C VAL A 84 7.88 7.49 1.31
N ALA A 85 7.42 6.56 0.47
CA ALA A 85 7.18 6.82 -0.94
C ALA A 85 6.10 5.88 -1.48
N TRP A 86 5.47 6.31 -2.57
CA TRP A 86 4.34 5.66 -3.18
C TRP A 86 4.52 5.63 -4.70
N ARG A 87 4.18 4.51 -5.30
CA ARG A 87 4.03 4.35 -6.75
C ARG A 87 2.62 3.83 -7.02
N ILE A 88 1.82 4.66 -7.68
CA ILE A 88 0.41 4.42 -7.96
C ILE A 88 0.28 4.07 -9.43
N THR A 89 -0.34 2.93 -9.73
CA THR A 89 -0.65 2.53 -11.11
C THR A 89 -2.16 2.53 -11.30
N ASP A 90 -2.65 3.35 -12.23
CA ASP A 90 -4.07 3.43 -12.56
C ASP A 90 -4.54 2.24 -13.41
N ALA A 91 -5.85 2.19 -13.69
CA ALA A 91 -6.44 1.14 -14.53
C ALA A 91 -5.93 1.12 -15.99
N LYS A 92 -5.42 2.25 -16.50
CA LYS A 92 -4.83 2.39 -17.84
C LYS A 92 -3.34 2.03 -17.89
N GLY A 93 -2.72 1.82 -16.72
CA GLY A 93 -1.30 1.52 -16.59
C GLY A 93 -0.41 2.74 -16.39
N ASN A 94 -0.97 3.95 -16.30
CA ASN A 94 -0.19 5.15 -16.01
C ASN A 94 0.33 5.10 -14.58
N VAL A 95 1.57 5.58 -14.41
CA VAL A 95 2.27 5.55 -13.13
C VAL A 95 2.45 6.96 -12.59
N SER A 96 2.05 7.18 -11.33
CA SER A 96 2.35 8.39 -10.57
C SER A 96 3.22 8.03 -9.36
N THR A 97 4.21 8.86 -9.04
CA THR A 97 5.05 8.69 -7.86
C THR A 97 4.88 9.85 -6.89
N VAL A 98 4.86 9.55 -5.60
CA VAL A 98 4.71 10.54 -4.53
C VAL A 98 5.70 10.21 -3.41
N LYS A 99 6.47 11.21 -2.98
CA LYS A 99 7.28 11.11 -1.77
C LYS A 99 6.49 11.61 -0.56
N GLY A 100 6.71 10.98 0.58
CA GLY A 100 6.13 11.33 1.87
C GLY A 100 5.17 10.27 2.42
N PRO A 101 4.58 10.55 3.59
CA PRO A 101 3.86 9.55 4.39
C PRO A 101 2.43 9.28 3.93
N ALA A 102 1.90 10.05 2.98
CA ALA A 102 0.50 9.98 2.58
C ALA A 102 0.29 10.48 1.14
N LEU A 103 -0.76 9.96 0.49
CA LEU A 103 -1.32 10.54 -0.73
C LEU A 103 -2.33 11.62 -0.37
N ARG A 104 -2.45 12.65 -1.20
CA ARG A 104 -3.34 13.79 -0.96
C ARG A 104 -4.14 14.14 -2.21
N GLY A 105 -5.31 14.74 -2.01
CA GLY A 105 -6.12 15.31 -3.09
C GLY A 105 -6.49 14.27 -4.15
N ALA A 106 -6.27 14.59 -5.42
CA ALA A 106 -6.71 13.79 -6.56
C ALA A 106 -6.30 12.31 -6.48
N LEU A 107 -5.07 12.00 -6.03
CA LEU A 107 -4.61 10.62 -5.89
C LEU A 107 -5.34 9.87 -4.76
N ALA A 108 -5.58 10.53 -3.62
CA ALA A 108 -6.35 9.93 -2.54
C ALA A 108 -7.80 9.65 -2.96
N HIS A 109 -8.41 10.58 -3.71
CA HIS A 109 -9.73 10.39 -4.31
C HIS A 109 -9.75 9.23 -5.33
N ALA A 110 -8.76 9.15 -6.21
CA ALA A 110 -8.65 8.07 -7.19
C ALA A 110 -8.58 6.69 -6.53
N VAL A 111 -7.82 6.55 -5.44
CA VAL A 111 -7.79 5.30 -4.66
C VAL A 111 -9.14 5.03 -4.02
N ARG A 112 -9.73 6.00 -3.31
CA ARG A 112 -11.05 5.85 -2.66
C ARG A 112 -12.14 5.43 -3.66
N ASN A 113 -12.08 5.97 -4.87
CA ASN A 113 -13.03 5.69 -5.95
C ASN A 113 -12.67 4.42 -6.75
N ARG A 114 -11.68 3.63 -6.32
CA ARG A 114 -11.25 2.37 -6.96
C ARG A 114 -10.79 2.53 -8.41
N GLN A 115 -10.23 3.69 -8.75
CA GLN A 115 -9.68 3.99 -10.08
C GLN A 115 -8.20 3.54 -10.20
N VAL A 116 -7.63 3.05 -9.11
CA VAL A 116 -6.25 2.57 -9.00
C VAL A 116 -6.25 1.04 -8.89
N ARG A 117 -5.43 0.38 -9.71
CA ARG A 117 -5.30 -1.09 -9.67
C ARG A 117 -4.18 -1.58 -8.76
N ARG A 118 -3.09 -0.80 -8.64
CA ARG A 118 -1.91 -1.19 -7.86
C ARG A 118 -1.28 0.01 -7.15
N ILE A 119 -0.84 -0.22 -5.92
CA ILE A 119 -0.08 0.73 -5.12
C ILE A 119 1.13 0.00 -4.56
N ASP A 120 2.33 0.44 -4.90
CA ASP A 120 3.56 0.03 -4.24
C ASP A 120 3.98 1.12 -3.24
N VAL A 121 4.26 0.73 -2.01
CA VAL A 121 4.59 1.64 -0.90
C VAL A 121 5.94 1.25 -0.33
N GLU A 122 6.89 2.17 -0.38
CA GLU A 122 8.21 2.00 0.25
C GLU A 122 8.11 2.32 1.74
N LEU A 123 8.67 1.44 2.58
CA LEU A 123 8.76 1.61 4.02
C LEU A 123 10.18 2.00 4.43
N GLY A 124 10.29 3.08 5.22
CA GLY A 124 11.55 3.64 5.71
C GLY A 124 11.45 4.17 7.13
#